data_AF-A0A0A1P1T8-F1
#
_entry.id   AF-A0A0A1P1T8-F1
#
_cell.length_a   1.000
_cell.length_b   1.000
_cell.length_c   1.000
_cell.angle_alpha   90.00
_cell.angle_beta   90.00
_cell.angle_gamma   90.00
#
_symmetry.space_group_name_H-M   'P 1'
#
loop_
_entity.id
_entity.type
_entity.pdbx_description
1 polymer ?
#
loop_
_entity_poly.entity_id
_entity_poly.type
_entity_poly.pdbx_seq_one_letter_code
_entity_poly.pdbx_strand_id
1 'polypeptide(L)'
;MDPVAKKADDLKAEDLQVQGTREFVDAIAGPGPAMPKRQADPVEDADLDLALENTFPASDPIAATSAETISGAPADHPGRGT
;
A
#
# COMPACT_ATOMS: atom_id res chain seq x y z
N MET A 1 -3.15 32.20 14.31
CA MET A 1 -2.65 30.83 14.10
C MET A 1 -1.17 30.88 14.35
N ASP A 2 -0.77 30.64 15.59
CA ASP A 2 0.66 30.60 15.94
C ASP A 2 1.28 29.35 15.33
N PRO A 3 2.48 29.42 14.72
CA PRO A 3 3.16 28.22 14.28
C PRO A 3 3.46 27.37 15.51
N VAL A 4 2.87 26.17 15.57
CA VAL A 4 3.20 25.17 16.59
C VAL A 4 4.71 24.95 16.53
N ALA A 5 5.41 25.36 17.59
CA ALA A 5 6.83 25.13 17.73
C ALA A 5 7.07 23.61 17.73
N LYS A 6 7.61 23.11 16.62
CA LYS A 6 7.96 21.70 16.47
C LYS A 6 9.02 21.33 17.50
N LYS A 7 8.86 20.17 18.14
CA LYS A 7 9.85 19.70 19.09
C LYS A 7 11.13 19.34 18.34
N ALA A 8 12.26 19.38 19.04
CA ALA A 8 13.56 19.09 18.44
C ALA A 8 13.64 17.68 17.82
N ASP A 9 12.76 16.76 18.20
CA ASP A 9 12.70 15.41 17.63
C ASP A 9 11.88 15.35 16.34
N ASP A 10 10.85 16.19 16.21
CA ASP A 10 10.07 16.33 14.97
C ASP A 10 10.94 16.91 13.85
N LEU A 11 11.81 17.88 14.18
CA LEU A 11 12.78 18.45 13.24
C LEU A 11 13.78 17.39 12.75
N LYS A 12 14.31 16.57 13.66
CA LYS A 12 15.23 15.47 13.29
C LYS A 12 14.53 14.42 12.42
N ALA A 13 13.28 14.09 12.73
CA ALA A 13 12.49 13.15 11.94
C ALA A 13 12.22 13.69 10.53
N GLU A 14 11.91 14.98 10.41
CA GLU A 14 11.73 15.66 9.12
C GLU A 14 13.03 15.66 8.31
N ASP A 15 14.16 15.98 8.93
CA ASP A 15 15.47 15.95 8.26
C ASP A 15 15.82 14.55 7.75
N LEU A 16 15.57 13.51 8.55
CA LEU A 16 15.74 12.11 8.16
C LEU A 16 14.81 11.70 7.01
N GLN A 17 13.56 12.15 7.03
CA GLN A 17 12.61 11.91 5.94
C GLN A 17 13.04 12.59 4.63
N VAL A 18 13.49 13.84 4.71
CA VAL A 18 13.99 14.60 3.55
C VAL A 18 15.20 13.91 2.95
N GLN A 19 16.15 13.47 3.79
CA GLN A 19 17.33 12.73 3.35
C GLN A 19 16.96 11.41 2.68
N GLY A 20 16.11 10.60 3.31
CA GLY A 20 15.67 9.31 2.75
C GLY A 20 14.91 9.48 1.42
N THR A 21 14.08 10.52 1.30
CA THR A 21 13.37 10.83 0.05
C THR A 21 14.33 11.22 -1.07
N ARG A 22 15.37 12.00 -0.75
CA ARG A 22 16.37 12.42 -1.73
C ARG A 22 17.18 11.23 -2.27
N GLU A 23 17.65 10.35 -1.39
CA GLU A 23 18.39 9.15 -1.79
C GLU A 23 17.54 8.22 -2.66
N PHE A 24 16.25 8.07 -2.33
CA PHE A 24 15.33 7.29 -3.14
C PHE A 24 15.13 7.89 -4.54
N VAL A 25 14.91 9.21 -4.63
CA VAL A 25 14.77 9.92 -5.91
C VAL A 25 16.02 9.76 -6.77
N ASP A 26 17.20 9.94 -6.18
CA ASP A 26 18.47 9.78 -6.88
C ASP A 26 18.67 8.34 -7.37
N ALA A 27 18.24 7.34 -6.59
CA ALA A 27 18.32 5.92 -6.96
C ALA A 27 17.37 5.54 -8.12
N ILE A 28 16.21 6.19 -8.25
CA ILE A 28 15.24 5.92 -9.33
C ILE A 28 15.36 6.88 -10.52
N ALA A 29 16.21 7.91 -10.45
CA ALA A 29 16.37 8.92 -11.50
C ALA A 29 17.00 8.36 -12.79
N GLY A 30 17.63 7.19 -12.73
CA GLY A 30 18.21 6.52 -13.89
C GLY A 30 17.16 5.90 -14.82
N PRO A 31 17.56 5.52 -16.05
CA PRO A 31 16.77 4.60 -16.84
C PRO A 31 16.52 3.34 -15.99
N GLY A 32 15.26 2.98 -15.82
CA GLY A 32 14.90 1.75 -15.10
C GLY A 32 15.63 0.54 -15.67
N PRO A 33 15.67 -0.58 -14.93
CA PRO A 33 16.30 -1.79 -15.43
C PRO A 33 15.76 -2.14 -16.81
N ALA A 34 16.62 -2.68 -17.68
CA ALA A 34 16.21 -3.12 -19.00
C ALA A 34 15.12 -4.18 -18.86
N MET A 35 13.86 -3.78 -19.00
CA MET A 35 12.74 -4.71 -18.98
C MET A 35 12.83 -5.56 -20.24
N PRO A 36 12.58 -6.88 -20.14
CA PRO A 36 12.37 -7.70 -21.32
C PRO A 36 11.35 -6.99 -22.20
N LYS A 37 11.64 -6.91 -23.51
CA LYS A 37 10.62 -6.51 -24.47
C LYS A 37 9.42 -7.44 -24.26
N ARG A 38 8.20 -6.92 -24.35
CA ARG A 38 7.00 -7.76 -24.43
C ARG A 38 7.23 -8.74 -25.59
N GLN A 39 7.48 -9.99 -25.23
CA GLN A 39 7.74 -11.09 -26.16
C GLN A 39 6.48 -11.92 -26.42
N ALA A 40 5.38 -11.57 -25.76
CA ALA A 40 4.13 -12.27 -25.97
C ALA A 40 3.58 -11.92 -27.36
N ASP A 41 3.34 -12.98 -28.14
CA ASP A 41 2.54 -12.89 -29.34
C ASP A 41 1.11 -12.46 -28.94
N PRO A 42 0.49 -11.48 -29.61
CA PRO A 42 -0.90 -11.09 -29.34
C PRO A 42 -1.89 -12.27 -29.30
N VAL A 43 -1.59 -13.36 -30.03
CA VAL A 43 -2.39 -14.59 -30.02
C VAL A 43 -2.18 -15.37 -28.71
N GLU A 44 -0.93 -15.52 -28.26
CA GLU A 44 -0.62 -16.21 -27.00
C GLU A 44 -1.18 -15.46 -25.78
N ASP A 45 -1.16 -14.12 -25.81
CA ASP A 45 -1.78 -13.28 -24.76
C ASP A 45 -3.29 -13.54 -24.66
N ALA A 46 -3.99 -13.59 -25.80
CA ALA A 46 -5.43 -13.84 -25.83
C ALA A 46 -5.80 -15.26 -25.33
N ASP A 47 -4.99 -16.27 -25.69
CA ASP A 47 -5.19 -17.64 -25.23
C ASP A 47 -4.96 -17.78 -23.72
N LEU A 48 -3.96 -17.07 -23.18
CA LEU A 48 -3.68 -17.04 -21.75
C LEU A 48 -4.81 -16.37 -20.97
N ASP A 49 -5.29 -15.22 -21.45
CA ASP A 49 -6.42 -14.51 -20.83
C ASP A 49 -7.67 -15.38 -20.79
N LEU A 50 -7.99 -16.06 -21.90
CA LEU A 50 -9.09 -17.02 -21.97
C LEU A 50 -8.89 -18.19 -20.99
N ALA A 51 -7.68 -18.72 -20.86
CA ALA A 51 -7.39 -19.80 -19.92
C ALA A 51 -7.57 -19.37 -18.46
N LEU A 52 -7.21 -18.12 -18.12
CA LEU A 52 -7.41 -17.55 -16.79
C LEU A 52 -8.89 -17.37 -16.46
N GLU A 53 -9.69 -16.85 -17.39
CA GLU A 53 -11.14 -16.70 -17.23
C GLU A 53 -11.86 -18.04 -17.02
N ASN A 54 -11.41 -19.10 -17.72
CA ASN A 54 -11.99 -20.44 -17.59
C ASN A 54 -11.59 -21.16 -16.30
N THR A 55 -10.42 -20.83 -15.72
CA THR A 55 -9.89 -21.50 -14.53
C THR A 55 -10.37 -20.84 -13.24
N PHE A 56 -10.54 -19.52 -13.26
CA PHE A 56 -11.03 -18.76 -12.12
C PHE A 56 -12.46 -18.29 -12.42
N PRO A 57 -13.50 -19.05 -12.03
CA PRO A 57 -14.86 -18.54 -12.11
C PRO A 57 -14.88 -17.18 -11.41
N ALA A 58 -15.36 -16.14 -12.12
CA ALA A 58 -15.45 -14.80 -11.58
C ALA A 58 -16.17 -14.87 -10.23
N SER A 59 -15.39 -14.74 -9.15
CA SER A 59 -15.79 -14.93 -7.75
C SER A 59 -16.35 -16.32 -7.42
N ASP A 60 -15.61 -17.11 -6.62
CA ASP A 60 -16.25 -18.03 -5.69
C ASP A 60 -17.42 -17.29 -5.02
N PRO A 61 -18.63 -17.88 -4.93
CA PRO A 61 -19.77 -17.20 -4.32
C PRO A 61 -19.35 -16.68 -2.94
N ILE A 62 -19.75 -15.45 -2.62
CA ILE A 62 -19.50 -14.88 -1.29
C ILE A 62 -20.06 -15.88 -0.29
N ALA A 63 -19.19 -16.55 0.46
CA ALA A 63 -19.62 -17.42 1.53
C ALA A 63 -20.45 -16.54 2.46
N ALA A 64 -21.71 -16.91 2.71
CA ALA A 64 -22.56 -16.21 3.66
C ALA A 64 -21.98 -16.41 5.07
N THR A 65 -20.98 -15.62 5.42
CA THR A 65 -20.52 -15.50 6.79
C THR A 65 -21.41 -14.46 7.45
N SER A 66 -22.28 -14.92 8.35
CA SER A 66 -22.77 -14.04 9.41
C SER A 66 -21.56 -13.68 10.27
N ALA A 67 -20.79 -12.68 9.83
CA ALA A 67 -19.73 -12.14 10.65
C ALA A 67 -20.38 -11.31 11.76
N GLU A 68 -20.59 -11.92 12.92
CA GLU A 68 -20.83 -11.19 14.15
C GLU A 68 -19.52 -10.44 14.48
N THR A 69 -19.38 -9.22 13.97
CA THR A 69 -18.23 -8.39 14.27
C THR A 69 -18.44 -7.78 15.65
N ILE A 70 -17.73 -8.29 16.66
CA ILE A 70 -17.53 -7.53 17.90
C ILE A 70 -16.62 -6.36 17.54
N SER A 71 -17.22 -5.18 17.41
CA SER A 71 -16.50 -3.92 17.20
C SER A 71 -15.57 -3.70 18.40
N GLY A 72 -14.28 -3.92 18.20
CA GLY A 72 -13.23 -3.61 19.17
C GLY A 72 -13.00 -2.11 19.25
N ALA A 73 -13.96 -1.36 19.79
CA ALA A 73 -13.64 -0.06 20.35
C ALA A 73 -12.85 -0.30 21.64
N PRO A 74 -11.67 0.31 21.83
CA PRO A 74 -11.02 0.27 23.14
C PRO A 74 -11.99 0.86 24.16
N ALA A 75 -12.20 0.15 25.28
CA ALA A 75 -13.00 0.65 26.37
C ALA A 75 -12.46 2.02 26.77
N ASP A 76 -13.32 3.03 26.67
CA ASP A 76 -13.09 4.39 27.15
C ASP A 76 -12.51 4.28 28.56
N HIS A 77 -11.24 4.67 28.75
CA HIS A 77 -10.56 4.56 30.04
C HIS A 77 -11.02 5.74 30.92
N PRO A 78 -11.94 5.55 31.89
CA PRO A 78 -12.38 6.64 32.74
C PRO A 78 -11.46 6.62 33.96
N GLY A 79 -10.33 7.31 33.89
CA GLY A 79 -9.34 7.19 34.96
C GLY A 79 -8.12 8.10 34.94
N ARG A 80 -8.19 9.31 34.38
CA ARG A 80 -7.21 10.35 34.72
C ARG A 80 -7.93 11.67 34.97
N GLY A 81 -8.45 11.80 36.19
CA GLY A 81 -9.03 13.03 36.72
C GLY A 81 -8.84 13.08 38.23
N THR A 82 -8.09 14.10 38.65
CA THR A 82 -7.77 14.58 40.02
C THR A 82 -6.83 13.73 40.87
#